data_AF-A0A7W8BKT8-F1
#
_entry.id   AF-A0A7W8BKT8-F1
#
_cell.length_a   1.000
_cell.length_b   1.000
_cell.length_c   1.000
_cell.angle_alpha   90.00
_cell.angle_beta   90.00
_cell.angle_gamma   90.00
#
_symmetry.space_group_name_H-M   'P 1'
#
loop_
_entity.id
_entity.type
_entity.pdbx_description
1 polymer ?
#
loop_
_entity_poly.entity_id
_entity_poly.type
_entity_poly.pdbx_seq_one_letter_code
_entity_poly.pdbx_strand_id
1 'polypeptide(L)'
;MCAADATRHVPVTGALSGDYEGRDAIPDMYRRLGEETGGTFAVWLWQVLVDGRGHAVSPHHLTADRRGEHLDEDGGIVFRLVGDRMTDLDECVADIDTMNDLCSRTMPKAPPATLGKGEGAGPSDEACEPVPAWRTQAAYELGVPAGGG
;
A
#
# COMPACT_ATOMS: atom_id res chain seq x y z
N MET A 1 1.14 -10.21 -7.37
CA MET A 1 1.71 -10.65 -6.09
C MET A 1 2.99 -9.86 -5.82
N CYS A 2 3.37 -9.59 -4.56
CA CYS A 2 4.71 -9.05 -4.27
C CYS A 2 5.78 -10.14 -4.45
N ALA A 3 6.92 -9.76 -5.02
CA ALA A 3 8.14 -10.56 -4.97
C ALA A 3 8.57 -10.80 -3.51
N ALA A 4 9.39 -11.83 -3.28
CA ALA A 4 9.82 -12.19 -1.93
C ALA A 4 10.70 -11.10 -1.30
N ASP A 5 11.37 -10.35 -2.17
CA ASP A 5 12.31 -9.26 -1.96
C ASP A 5 11.72 -7.90 -2.41
N ALA A 6 10.38 -7.81 -2.51
CA ALA A 6 9.76 -6.56 -2.92
C ALA A 6 9.99 -5.45 -1.88
N THR A 7 10.21 -4.20 -2.33
CA THR A 7 10.39 -3.07 -1.40
C THR A 7 9.29 -2.04 -1.56
N ARG A 8 8.73 -1.57 -0.44
CA ARG A 8 7.80 -0.45 -0.38
C ARG A 8 8.52 0.77 0.18
N HIS A 9 8.63 1.82 -0.63
CA HIS A 9 9.32 3.07 -0.30
C HIS A 9 8.33 4.15 0.16
N VAL A 10 8.31 4.46 1.46
CA VAL A 10 7.41 5.47 2.02
C VAL A 10 8.21 6.77 2.27
N PRO A 11 8.08 7.80 1.42
CA PRO A 11 8.97 8.98 1.40
C PRO A 11 8.65 10.01 2.49
N VAL A 12 7.96 9.60 3.54
CA VAL A 12 7.46 10.48 4.61
C VAL A 12 8.47 10.61 5.73
N THR A 13 8.16 11.40 6.75
CA THR A 13 8.89 11.49 8.01
C THR A 13 8.10 10.82 9.13
N GLY A 14 8.80 10.31 10.14
CA GLY A 14 8.17 9.72 11.32
C GLY A 14 8.12 8.19 11.30
N ALA A 15 7.12 7.62 11.98
CA ALA A 15 7.12 6.20 12.32
C ALA A 15 6.78 5.25 11.17
N LEU A 16 6.09 5.78 10.16
CA LEU A 16 5.69 5.06 8.96
C LEU A 16 6.68 5.25 7.80
N SER A 17 7.80 5.95 8.02
CA SER A 17 8.76 6.22 6.97
C SER A 17 9.77 5.10 6.73
N GLY A 18 10.29 5.09 5.49
CA GLY A 18 11.40 4.26 5.07
C GLY A 18 10.99 3.09 4.20
N ASP A 19 11.90 2.13 4.11
CA ASP A 19 11.82 1.00 3.21
C ASP A 19 11.32 -0.24 3.96
N TYR A 20 10.25 -0.84 3.45
CA TYR A 20 9.67 -2.07 3.96
C TYR A 20 9.93 -3.19 2.95
N GLU A 21 10.86 -4.08 3.31
CA GLU A 21 11.36 -5.13 2.44
C GLU A 21 10.67 -6.48 2.71
N GLY A 22 10.20 -7.10 1.65
CA GLY A 22 9.69 -8.45 1.62
C GLY A 22 8.22 -8.60 1.98
N ARG A 23 7.76 -9.85 1.85
CA ARG A 23 6.34 -10.23 1.96
C ARG A 23 5.73 -10.04 3.33
N ASP A 24 6.55 -9.97 4.38
CA ASP A 24 6.07 -9.81 5.74
C ASP A 24 6.06 -8.33 6.13
N ALA A 25 7.07 -7.55 5.76
CA ALA A 25 7.21 -6.16 6.18
C ALA A 25 6.19 -5.22 5.52
N ILE A 26 5.83 -5.45 4.25
CA ILE A 26 4.88 -4.59 3.53
C ILE A 26 3.46 -4.71 4.11
N PRO A 27 2.87 -5.92 4.28
CA PRO A 27 1.56 -6.03 4.92
C PRO A 27 1.57 -5.58 6.39
N ASP A 28 2.65 -5.83 7.14
CA ASP A 28 2.77 -5.35 8.52
C ASP A 28 2.75 -3.81 8.62
N MET A 29 3.30 -3.12 7.63
CA MET A 29 3.21 -1.67 7.52
C MET A 29 1.76 -1.21 7.36
N TYR A 30 1.01 -1.80 6.42
CA TYR A 30 -0.41 -1.48 6.22
C TYR A 30 -1.28 -1.84 7.43
N ARG A 31 -0.97 -2.94 8.12
CA ARG A 31 -1.64 -3.29 9.38
C ARG A 31 -1.46 -2.19 10.43
N ARG A 32 -0.23 -1.70 10.62
CA ARG A 32 0.05 -0.60 11.57
C ARG A 32 -0.62 0.70 11.14
N LEU A 33 -0.60 1.03 9.86
CA LEU A 33 -1.30 2.20 9.33
C LEU A 33 -2.81 2.12 9.68
N GLY A 34 -3.43 0.95 9.51
CA GLY A 34 -4.81 0.72 9.93
C GLY A 34 -5.01 0.88 11.44
N GLU A 35 -4.13 0.31 12.27
CA GLU A 35 -4.19 0.44 13.74
C GLU A 35 -4.06 1.90 14.20
N GLU A 36 -3.10 2.64 13.65
CA GLU A 36 -2.82 4.03 14.05
C GLU A 36 -3.91 5.01 13.61
N THR A 37 -4.58 4.71 12.51
CA THR A 37 -5.70 5.51 12.00
C THR A 37 -7.04 5.07 12.60
N GLY A 38 -7.04 4.12 13.54
CA GLY A 38 -8.28 3.57 14.10
C GLY A 38 -9.17 2.92 13.04
N GLY A 39 -8.59 2.44 11.94
CA GLY A 39 -9.28 1.87 10.79
C GLY A 39 -9.87 2.88 9.81
N THR A 40 -9.62 4.18 9.99
CA THR A 40 -10.16 5.23 9.10
C THR A 40 -9.37 5.42 7.81
N PHE A 41 -8.16 4.85 7.70
CA PHE A 41 -7.38 4.88 6.46
C PHE A 41 -8.15 4.19 5.33
N ALA A 42 -8.52 4.98 4.32
CA ALA A 42 -9.29 4.55 3.16
C ALA A 42 -8.65 5.06 1.87
N VAL A 43 -8.77 4.27 0.81
CA VAL A 43 -8.19 4.56 -0.50
C VAL A 43 -9.25 4.32 -1.58
N TRP A 44 -9.41 5.30 -2.46
CA TRP A 44 -10.25 5.23 -3.65
C TRP A 44 -9.37 5.26 -4.89
N LEU A 45 -9.19 4.08 -5.49
CA LEU A 45 -8.45 3.94 -6.73
C LEU A 45 -9.22 4.58 -7.88
N TRP A 46 -8.58 5.47 -8.63
CA TRP A 46 -9.20 6.07 -9.81
C TRP A 46 -8.96 5.24 -11.07
N GLN A 47 -7.72 4.83 -11.27
CA GLN A 47 -7.29 4.14 -12.49
C GLN A 47 -5.95 3.44 -12.26
N VAL A 48 -5.62 2.52 -13.15
CA VAL A 48 -4.28 1.91 -13.23
C VAL A 48 -3.74 2.16 -14.64
N LEU A 49 -2.59 2.81 -14.71
CA LEU A 49 -1.90 3.14 -15.96
C LEU A 49 -0.68 2.23 -16.09
N VAL A 50 -0.44 1.65 -17.26
CA VAL A 50 0.71 0.77 -17.52
C VAL A 50 1.56 1.31 -18.64
N ASP A 51 2.88 1.14 -18.54
CA ASP A 51 3.83 1.64 -19.56
C ASP A 51 4.30 0.56 -20.55
N GLY A 52 3.91 -0.71 -20.34
CA GLY A 52 4.29 -1.85 -21.16
C GLY A 52 5.75 -2.32 -20.99
N ARG A 53 6.51 -1.72 -20.06
CA ARG A 53 7.93 -2.01 -19.81
C ARG A 53 8.20 -2.46 -18.39
N GLY A 54 7.16 -2.87 -17.67
CA GLY A 54 7.26 -3.30 -16.27
C GLY A 54 6.98 -2.18 -15.27
N HIS A 55 6.23 -1.14 -15.65
CA HIS A 55 5.73 -0.16 -14.68
C HIS A 55 4.21 -0.06 -14.72
N ALA A 56 3.63 0.15 -13.55
CA ALA A 56 2.24 0.57 -13.38
C ALA A 56 2.16 1.77 -12.43
N VAL A 57 1.18 2.64 -12.62
CA VAL A 57 0.88 3.76 -11.72
C VAL A 57 -0.57 3.69 -11.30
N SER A 58 -0.85 3.79 -10.01
CA SER A 58 -2.20 3.76 -9.45
C SER A 58 -2.57 5.07 -8.75
N PRO A 59 -2.91 6.14 -9.49
CA PRO A 59 -3.42 7.36 -8.85
C PRO A 59 -4.71 7.04 -8.08
N HIS A 60 -4.80 7.56 -6.87
CA HIS A 60 -5.88 7.30 -5.95
C HIS A 60 -6.10 8.50 -5.05
N HIS A 61 -7.29 8.56 -4.46
CA HIS A 61 -7.59 9.47 -3.37
C HIS A 61 -7.49 8.73 -2.05
N LEU A 62 -6.98 9.35 -0.98
CA LEU A 62 -6.87 8.73 0.33
C LEU A 62 -7.33 9.66 1.46
N THR A 63 -7.97 9.05 2.46
CA THR A 63 -8.36 9.75 3.69
C THR A 63 -7.91 8.99 4.91
N ALA A 64 -7.59 9.69 5.99
CA ALA A 64 -7.26 9.08 7.27
C ALA A 64 -7.39 10.04 8.45
N ASP A 65 -7.87 9.54 9.58
CA ASP A 65 -7.84 10.24 10.85
C ASP A 65 -6.77 9.64 11.75
N ARG A 66 -5.80 10.44 12.21
CA ARG A 66 -4.77 9.99 13.16
C ARG A 66 -4.57 11.05 14.24
N ARG A 67 -4.84 10.69 15.50
CA ARG A 67 -4.57 11.53 16.68
C ARG A 67 -5.16 12.96 16.59
N GLY A 68 -6.35 13.09 15.99
CA GLY A 68 -7.06 14.36 15.85
C GLY A 68 -6.70 15.19 14.61
N GLU A 69 -5.77 14.72 13.79
CA GLU A 69 -5.51 15.26 12.46
C GLU A 69 -6.30 14.48 11.40
N HIS A 70 -6.75 15.18 10.37
CA HIS A 70 -7.47 14.60 9.23
C HIS A 70 -6.64 14.77 7.95
N LEU A 71 -6.44 13.67 7.23
CA LEU A 71 -5.85 13.63 5.91
C LEU A 71 -6.96 13.39 4.88
N ASP A 72 -6.94 14.18 3.81
CA ASP A 72 -7.85 14.12 2.67
C ASP A 72 -7.06 14.66 1.46
N GLU A 73 -6.40 13.77 0.72
CA GLU A 73 -5.56 14.16 -0.41
C GLU A 73 -5.45 13.08 -1.48
N ASP A 74 -4.89 13.47 -2.62
CA ASP A 74 -4.57 12.55 -3.69
C ASP A 74 -3.15 11.99 -3.54
N GLY A 75 -3.00 10.75 -4.00
CA GLY A 75 -1.74 10.02 -3.99
C GLY A 75 -1.64 9.05 -5.16
N GLY A 76 -0.58 8.26 -5.16
CA GLY A 76 -0.29 7.32 -6.21
C GLY A 76 0.84 6.38 -5.82
N ILE A 77 0.77 5.14 -6.29
CA ILE A 77 1.89 4.21 -6.17
C ILE A 77 2.44 3.96 -7.57
N VAL A 78 3.75 4.13 -7.72
CA VAL A 78 4.49 3.63 -8.88
C VAL A 78 4.99 2.24 -8.55
N PHE A 79 4.51 1.26 -9.32
CA PHE A 79 4.92 -0.13 -9.20
C PHE A 79 5.99 -0.44 -10.24
N ARG A 80 7.04 -1.13 -9.79
CA ARG A 80 7.95 -1.86 -10.68
C ARG A 80 7.55 -3.33 -10.71
N LEU A 81 7.48 -3.88 -11.91
CA LEU A 81 7.02 -5.24 -12.19
C LEU A 81 8.09 -6.00 -12.95
N VAL A 82 8.44 -7.19 -12.45
CA VAL A 82 9.31 -8.15 -13.15
C VAL A 82 8.53 -9.44 -13.32
N GLY A 83 8.24 -9.79 -14.57
CA GLY A 83 7.30 -10.87 -14.88
C GLY A 83 5.90 -10.54 -14.38
N ASP A 84 5.38 -11.35 -13.48
CA ASP A 84 4.05 -11.23 -12.86
C ASP A 84 4.10 -10.69 -11.41
N ARG A 85 5.25 -10.17 -10.98
CA ARG A 85 5.49 -9.77 -9.58
C ARG A 85 5.86 -8.31 -9.44
N MET A 86 5.31 -7.67 -8.42
CA MET A 86 5.73 -6.34 -7.97
C MET A 86 7.04 -6.46 -7.20
N THR A 87 8.09 -5.77 -7.66
CA THR A 87 9.39 -5.71 -6.98
C THR A 87 9.56 -4.43 -6.19
N ASP A 88 8.92 -3.34 -6.60
CA ASP A 88 9.04 -2.06 -5.91
C ASP A 88 7.72 -1.30 -5.95
N LEU A 89 7.45 -0.57 -4.88
CA LEU A 89 6.26 0.23 -4.67
C LEU A 89 6.67 1.60 -4.10
N ASP A 90 6.71 2.61 -4.95
CA ASP A 90 7.07 3.97 -4.58
C ASP A 90 5.81 4.81 -4.33
N GLU A 91 5.61 5.29 -3.10
CA GLU A 91 4.49 6.22 -2.82
C GLU A 91 4.79 7.58 -3.40
N CYS A 92 3.76 8.22 -3.92
CA CYS A 92 3.72 9.61 -4.30
C CYS A 92 2.48 10.23 -3.68
N VAL A 93 2.61 11.36 -3.02
CA VAL A 93 1.49 12.12 -2.45
C VAL A 93 1.44 13.50 -3.06
N ALA A 94 0.25 14.10 -3.11
CA ALA A 94 0.06 15.44 -3.65
C ALA A 94 0.79 16.50 -2.80
N ASP A 95 0.75 16.38 -1.47
CA ASP A 95 1.45 17.24 -0.53
C ASP A 95 2.24 16.44 0.51
N ILE A 96 3.56 16.38 0.32
CA ILE A 96 4.43 15.63 1.22
C ILE A 96 4.47 16.19 2.64
N ASP A 97 4.24 17.48 2.82
CA ASP A 97 4.26 18.11 4.14
C ASP A 97 3.00 17.73 4.93
N THR A 98 1.84 17.71 4.25
CA THR A 98 0.58 17.24 4.84
C THR A 98 0.69 15.76 5.27
N MET A 99 1.23 14.90 4.41
CA MET A 99 1.48 13.49 4.76
C MET A 99 2.51 13.34 5.90
N ASN A 100 3.54 14.18 5.92
CA ASN A 100 4.53 14.21 7.00
C ASN A 100 3.91 14.59 8.35
N ASP A 101 3.00 15.56 8.38
CA ASP A 101 2.30 15.96 9.61
C ASP A 101 1.48 14.80 10.16
N LEU A 102 0.80 14.05 9.29
CA LEU A 102 0.10 12.83 9.69
C LEU A 102 1.07 11.79 10.27
N CYS A 103 2.26 11.60 9.68
CA CYS A 103 3.19 10.50 9.98
C CYS A 103 4.24 10.78 11.07
N SER A 104 4.61 12.05 11.29
CA SER A 104 5.76 12.50 12.12
C SER A 104 5.60 12.26 13.62
N ARG A 105 4.38 12.12 14.16
CA ARG A 105 4.17 11.90 15.60
C ARG A 105 4.44 10.43 15.98
N THR A 106 5.47 10.23 16.79
CA THR A 106 6.30 9.01 16.94
C THR A 106 5.59 7.69 17.33
N MET A 107 6.17 6.58 16.82
CA MET A 107 6.27 5.23 17.41
C MET A 107 7.72 4.74 17.26
N PRO A 108 8.20 3.77 18.06
CA PRO A 108 9.45 3.07 17.80
C PRO A 108 9.35 2.21 16.52
N LYS A 109 10.33 2.35 15.62
CA LYS A 109 10.48 1.50 14.41
C LYS A 109 10.60 0.04 14.84
N ALA A 110 9.75 -0.84 14.32
CA ALA A 110 9.92 -2.27 14.59
C ALA A 110 11.20 -2.80 13.93
N PRO A 111 11.84 -3.82 14.53
CA PRO A 111 12.98 -4.47 13.92
C PRO A 111 12.59 -5.07 12.56
N PRO A 112 13.55 -5.17 11.61
CA PRO A 112 13.31 -5.77 10.31
C PRO A 112 12.78 -7.20 10.47
N ALA A 113 11.72 -7.53 9.73
CA ALA A 113 11.15 -8.86 9.74
C ALA A 113 12.10 -9.86 9.04
N THR A 114 12.57 -10.86 9.77
CA THR A 114 13.22 -12.04 9.19
C THR A 114 12.18 -12.93 8.51
N LEU A 115 12.27 -13.04 7.18
CA LEU A 115 11.35 -13.77 6.32
C LEU A 115 11.19 -15.25 6.72
N GLY A 116 10.00 -15.65 7.13
CA GLY A 116 9.62 -17.06 7.39
C GLY A 116 8.62 -17.55 6.34
N LYS A 117 8.97 -18.56 5.53
CA LYS A 117 8.11 -19.12 4.47
C LYS A 117 6.79 -19.67 5.02
N GLY A 118 5.65 -19.21 4.50
CA GLY A 118 4.33 -19.81 4.70
C GLY A 118 3.41 -19.64 3.50
N GLU A 119 2.77 -20.74 3.07
CA GLU A 119 1.87 -20.89 1.91
C GLU A 119 0.39 -20.72 2.30
N GLY A 120 -0.47 -20.25 1.37
CA GLY A 120 -1.86 -20.76 1.27
C GLY A 120 -3.01 -19.78 0.95
N ALA A 121 -3.65 -20.04 -0.21
CA ALA A 121 -5.09 -20.04 -0.55
C ALA A 121 -5.95 -18.75 -0.46
N GLY A 122 -6.68 -18.46 -1.56
CA GLY A 122 -7.58 -17.30 -1.70
C GLY A 122 -9.06 -17.66 -2.01
N PRO A 123 -10.00 -16.69 -1.95
CA PRO A 123 -11.28 -16.79 -2.67
C PRO A 123 -11.92 -15.47 -3.24
N SER A 124 -12.55 -15.64 -4.42
CA SER A 124 -13.84 -15.14 -4.98
C SER A 124 -14.32 -13.67 -4.92
N ASP A 125 -14.89 -13.26 -6.08
CA ASP A 125 -15.52 -11.99 -6.49
C ASP A 125 -16.73 -11.50 -5.65
N GLU A 126 -16.73 -10.20 -5.29
CA GLU A 126 -17.94 -9.38 -5.06
C GLU A 126 -17.64 -7.86 -5.09
N ALA A 127 -18.50 -7.11 -5.80
CA ALA A 127 -18.80 -5.67 -5.82
C ALA A 127 -17.78 -4.58 -5.35
N CYS A 128 -17.67 -3.52 -6.15
CA CYS A 128 -16.88 -2.30 -5.92
C CYS A 128 -17.47 -1.45 -4.76
N GLU A 129 -17.19 -1.87 -3.54
CA GLU A 129 -17.24 -1.07 -2.30
C GLU A 129 -15.84 -0.47 -2.06
N PRO A 130 -15.69 0.62 -1.27
CA PRO A 130 -14.37 1.11 -0.87
C PRO A 130 -13.58 -0.03 -0.25
N VAL A 131 -12.49 -0.44 -0.92
CA VAL A 131 -11.64 -1.54 -0.46
C VAL A 131 -10.74 -0.95 0.61
N PRO A 132 -10.85 -1.36 1.89
CA PRO A 132 -9.92 -0.92 2.92
C PRO A 132 -8.50 -1.25 2.46
N ALA A 133 -7.52 -0.36 2.65
CA ALA A 133 -6.20 -0.52 2.02
C ALA A 133 -5.47 -1.83 2.38
N TRP A 134 -5.82 -2.44 3.51
CA TRP A 134 -5.33 -3.77 3.91
C TRP A 134 -5.91 -4.92 3.07
N ARG A 135 -7.08 -4.74 2.43
CA ARG A 135 -7.69 -5.66 1.46
C ARG A 135 -7.20 -5.45 0.03
N THR A 136 -6.66 -4.30 -0.35
CA THR A 136 -6.07 -4.11 -1.70
C THR A 136 -4.85 -4.99 -1.93
N GLN A 137 -4.10 -5.33 -0.88
CA GLN A 137 -3.00 -6.28 -0.97
C GLN A 137 -3.52 -7.73 -1.15
N ALA A 138 -4.66 -8.07 -0.54
CA ALA A 138 -5.35 -9.35 -0.72
C ALA A 138 -6.10 -9.46 -2.07
N ALA A 139 -6.61 -8.36 -2.63
CA ALA A 139 -7.29 -8.36 -3.92
C ALA A 139 -6.35 -8.71 -5.08
N TYR A 140 -5.05 -8.39 -4.96
CA TYR A 140 -4.04 -8.79 -5.94
C TYR A 140 -3.61 -10.27 -5.80
N GLU A 141 -3.91 -10.92 -4.67
CA GLU A 141 -3.69 -12.36 -4.49
C GLU A 141 -4.82 -13.23 -5.07
N LEU A 142 -5.89 -12.61 -5.58
CA LEU A 142 -7.10 -13.32 -6.02
C LEU A 142 -7.36 -13.36 -7.52
N GLY A 143 -6.48 -12.79 -8.35
CA GLY A 143 -6.59 -12.96 -9.80
C GLY A 143 -7.96 -12.56 -10.35
N VAL A 144 -8.49 -11.40 -9.92
CA VAL A 144 -9.70 -10.83 -10.52
C VAL A 144 -9.43 -10.64 -12.02
N PRO A 145 -10.15 -11.33 -12.92
CA PRO A 145 -9.94 -11.15 -14.35
C PRO A 145 -10.33 -9.72 -14.71
N ALA A 146 -9.44 -9.02 -15.42
CA ALA A 146 -9.85 -7.88 -16.22
C ALA A 146 -10.85 -8.37 -17.26
N GLY A 147 -12.14 -8.21 -17.00
CA GLY A 147 -13.23 -8.44 -17.94
C GLY A 147 -14.16 -7.22 -17.93
N GLY A 148 -14.47 -6.58 -19.05
CA GLY A 148 -14.09 -6.92 -20.41
C GLY A 148 -14.68 -5.95 -21.44
N GLY A 149 -14.32 -6.26 -22.68
CA GLY A 149 -14.97 -5.89 -23.94
C GLY A 149 -14.63 -6.98 -24.94
#